data_AF-A0AA41VNA2-F1
#
_entry.id   AF-A0AA41VNA2-F1
#
_cell.length_a   1.000
_cell.length_b   1.000
_cell.length_c   1.000
_cell.angle_alpha   90.00
_cell.angle_beta   90.00
_cell.angle_gamma   90.00
#
_symmetry.space_group_name_H-M   'P 1'
#
loop_
_entity.id
_entity.type
_entity.pdbx_description
1 polymer ?
#
loop_
_entity_poly.entity_id
_entity_poly.type
_entity_poly.pdbx_seq_one_letter_code
_entity_poly.pdbx_strand_id
1 'polypeptide(L)'
;MANEGGVMAVIRATRPNFRNAHDKVGFAVHAMFLSSGYLLTATGTQAFSDTILTCPPSEEVGIEGWNQSEDSCGFVYSKIDKKGLKCTILVKCLVMGVFLVIDAMSSKYPNKEPLILQINVNDYDGGDGRTNFANQFRNFDKLIKKLNSELLSKLEDTPKPTGSSFPPSSATPPVAPRTVEPR
;
A
#
# COMPACT_ATOMS: atom_id res chain seq x y z
N MET A 1 -3.01 -1.56 14.84
CA MET A 1 -3.58 -2.29 13.69
C MET A 1 -5.08 -2.10 13.66
N ALA A 2 -5.65 -1.96 12.46
CA ALA A 2 -7.10 -1.85 12.29
C ALA A 2 -7.78 -3.19 12.59
N ASN A 3 -8.97 -3.15 13.18
CA ASN A 3 -9.81 -4.34 13.36
C ASN A 3 -10.94 -4.35 12.32
N GLU A 4 -11.52 -5.52 12.08
CA GLU A 4 -12.58 -5.70 11.08
C GLU A 4 -13.76 -4.74 11.28
N GLY A 5 -14.24 -4.62 12.53
CA GLY A 5 -15.37 -3.77 12.86
C GLY A 5 -15.12 -2.28 12.59
N GLY A 6 -13.90 -1.79 12.87
CA GLY A 6 -13.49 -0.42 12.62
C GLY A 6 -13.39 -0.10 11.14
N VAL A 7 -12.78 -0.99 10.35
CA VAL A 7 -12.73 -0.83 8.89
C VAL A 7 -14.12 -0.83 8.29
N MET A 8 -14.99 -1.77 8.70
CA MET A 8 -16.38 -1.82 8.23
C MET A 8 -17.19 -0.59 8.68
N ALA A 9 -16.92 -0.04 9.87
CA ALA A 9 -17.56 1.18 10.34
C ALA A 9 -17.17 2.39 9.47
N VAL A 10 -15.90 2.51 9.08
CA VAL A 10 -15.44 3.55 8.14
C VAL A 10 -16.13 3.40 6.79
N ILE A 11 -16.18 2.19 6.22
CA ILE A 11 -16.87 1.93 4.96
C ILE A 11 -18.35 2.36 5.04
N ARG A 12 -19.04 2.00 6.12
CA ARG A 12 -20.45 2.37 6.33
C ARG A 12 -20.66 3.87 6.54
N ALA A 13 -19.72 4.55 7.18
CA ALA A 13 -19.77 5.98 7.42
C ALA A 13 -19.56 6.77 6.11
N THR A 14 -18.58 6.36 5.29
CA THR A 14 -18.25 7.05 4.04
C THR A 14 -19.25 6.74 2.92
N ARG A 15 -19.96 5.60 3.00
CA ARG A 15 -20.93 5.13 1.99
C ARG A 15 -20.38 5.23 0.55
N PRO A 16 -19.20 4.63 0.27
CA PRO A 16 -18.59 4.72 -1.05
C PRO A 16 -19.45 4.04 -2.11
N ASN A 17 -19.36 4.54 -3.33
CA ASN A 17 -19.94 3.89 -4.51
C ASN A 17 -18.87 3.01 -5.17
N PHE A 18 -19.07 1.69 -5.15
CA PHE A 18 -18.15 0.74 -5.78
C PHE A 18 -18.61 0.42 -7.20
N ARG A 19 -17.73 0.60 -8.18
CA ARG A 19 -18.01 0.28 -9.59
C ARG A 19 -17.77 -1.19 -9.90
N ASN A 20 -16.82 -1.81 -9.21
CA ASN A 20 -16.34 -3.16 -9.47
C ASN A 20 -15.74 -3.79 -8.18
N ALA A 21 -15.27 -5.03 -8.27
CA ALA A 21 -14.64 -5.73 -7.15
C ALA A 21 -13.30 -5.11 -6.73
N HIS A 22 -12.56 -4.48 -7.65
CA HIS A 22 -11.30 -3.80 -7.36
C HIS A 22 -11.52 -2.58 -6.46
N ASP A 23 -12.55 -1.78 -6.74
CA ASP A 23 -12.98 -0.64 -5.93
C ASP A 23 -13.27 -1.07 -4.48
N LYS A 24 -13.96 -2.21 -4.29
CA LYS A 24 -14.27 -2.73 -2.95
C LYS A 24 -12.99 -2.99 -2.16
N VAL A 25 -12.04 -3.72 -2.75
CA VAL A 25 -10.77 -4.06 -2.10
C VAL A 25 -9.89 -2.82 -1.90
N GLY A 26 -9.77 -1.96 -2.92
CA GLY A 26 -9.00 -0.72 -2.83
C GLY A 26 -9.54 0.23 -1.76
N PHE A 27 -10.86 0.33 -1.62
CA PHE A 27 -11.46 1.12 -0.57
C PHE A 27 -11.31 0.48 0.82
N ALA A 28 -11.29 -0.85 0.92
CA ALA A 28 -10.97 -1.52 2.18
C ALA A 28 -9.55 -1.19 2.66
N VAL A 29 -8.59 -1.01 1.74
CA VAL A 29 -7.25 -0.49 2.07
C VAL A 29 -7.37 0.92 2.64
N HIS A 30 -8.11 1.81 2.00
CA HIS A 30 -8.32 3.16 2.49
C HIS A 30 -8.94 3.20 3.90
N ALA A 31 -10.02 2.44 4.10
CA ALA A 31 -10.68 2.34 5.40
C ALA A 31 -9.77 1.75 6.49
N MET A 32 -8.84 0.85 6.11
CA MET A 32 -7.83 0.31 7.03
C MET A 32 -6.83 1.38 7.52
N PHE A 33 -6.39 2.27 6.63
CA PHE A 33 -5.53 3.38 7.02
C PHE A 33 -6.25 4.35 7.95
N LEU A 34 -7.48 4.76 7.62
CA LEU A 34 -8.28 5.63 8.49
C LEU A 34 -8.55 4.98 9.86
N SER A 35 -8.94 3.71 9.88
CA SER A 35 -9.15 2.96 11.13
C SER A 35 -7.87 2.77 11.96
N SER A 36 -6.69 2.96 11.36
CA SER A 36 -5.39 2.92 12.03
C SER A 36 -4.88 4.30 12.49
N GLY A 37 -5.72 5.34 12.36
CA GLY A 37 -5.43 6.71 12.80
C GLY A 37 -4.60 7.52 11.81
N TYR A 38 -4.61 7.17 10.52
CA TYR A 38 -4.00 7.98 9.47
C TYR A 38 -5.00 8.99 8.91
N LEU A 39 -4.52 10.17 8.52
CA LEU A 39 -5.32 11.23 7.91
C LEU A 39 -5.12 11.20 6.39
N LEU A 40 -6.21 11.19 5.61
CA LEU A 40 -6.14 11.26 4.16
C LEU A 40 -5.82 12.70 3.73
N THR A 41 -4.77 12.91 2.94
CA THR A 41 -4.33 14.24 2.50
C THR A 41 -4.38 14.44 0.99
N ALA A 42 -4.48 13.37 0.21
CA ALA A 42 -4.71 13.43 -1.23
C ALA A 42 -5.34 12.13 -1.74
N THR A 43 -6.12 12.20 -2.81
CA THR A 43 -6.68 11.02 -3.48
C THR A 43 -6.72 11.19 -5.00
N GLY A 44 -6.93 10.09 -5.72
CA GLY A 44 -7.05 10.09 -7.18
C GLY A 44 -5.80 10.64 -7.87
N THR A 45 -5.98 11.46 -8.89
CA THR A 45 -4.89 12.05 -9.69
C THR A 45 -3.88 12.83 -8.86
N GLN A 46 -4.32 13.50 -7.79
CA GLN A 46 -3.43 14.25 -6.90
C GLN A 46 -2.42 13.35 -6.19
N ALA A 47 -2.79 12.10 -5.89
CA ALA A 47 -1.90 11.14 -5.26
C ALA A 47 -0.78 10.65 -6.19
N PHE A 48 -0.91 10.84 -7.51
CA PHE A 48 0.11 10.45 -8.49
C PHE A 48 1.12 11.54 -8.81
N SER A 49 1.03 12.72 -8.18
CA SER A 49 2.01 13.78 -8.41
C SER A 49 3.39 13.40 -7.86
N ASP A 50 4.44 13.64 -8.65
CA ASP A 50 5.82 13.28 -8.30
C ASP A 50 6.34 14.00 -7.04
N THR A 51 5.73 15.13 -6.67
CA THR A 51 6.13 15.92 -5.52
C THR A 51 5.42 15.53 -4.23
N ILE A 52 4.51 14.55 -4.24
CA ILE A 52 3.68 14.20 -3.08
C ILE A 52 4.49 13.76 -1.85
N LEU A 53 5.64 13.11 -2.05
CA LEU A 53 6.47 12.67 -0.93
C LEU A 53 7.44 13.74 -0.44
N THR A 54 7.80 14.70 -1.30
CA THR A 54 8.74 15.80 -0.98
C THR A 54 8.02 17.03 -0.45
N CYS A 55 6.80 17.28 -0.92
CA CYS A 55 5.92 18.37 -0.50
C CYS A 55 4.48 17.83 -0.29
N PRO A 56 4.26 17.03 0.78
CA PRO A 56 2.96 16.44 1.03
C PRO A 56 1.92 17.49 1.42
N PRO A 57 0.66 17.35 0.97
CA PRO A 57 -0.42 18.20 1.43
C PRO A 57 -0.58 18.12 2.96
N SER A 58 -1.03 19.21 3.56
CA SER A 58 -1.20 19.29 5.02
C SER A 58 -2.65 19.25 5.47
N GLU A 59 -3.58 19.48 4.56
CA GLU A 59 -5.01 19.47 4.87
C GLU A 59 -5.59 18.07 4.68
N GLU A 60 -6.54 17.73 5.54
CA GLU A 60 -7.34 16.52 5.38
C GLU A 60 -8.33 16.72 4.24
N VAL A 61 -8.43 15.73 3.36
CA VAL A 61 -9.34 15.76 2.21
C VAL A 61 -10.35 14.63 2.33
N GLY A 62 -11.50 14.80 1.67
CA GLY A 62 -12.47 13.73 1.51
C GLY A 62 -12.04 12.71 0.46
N ILE A 63 -12.95 11.79 0.17
CA ILE A 63 -12.73 10.72 -0.82
C ILE A 63 -13.10 11.16 -2.24
N GLU A 64 -13.25 12.45 -2.52
CA GLU A 64 -13.76 12.91 -3.81
C GLU A 64 -12.81 12.51 -4.95
N GLY A 65 -13.34 11.79 -5.94
CA GLY A 65 -12.58 11.41 -7.12
C GLY A 65 -11.63 10.22 -6.97
N TRP A 66 -11.68 9.51 -5.84
CA TRP A 66 -10.79 8.39 -5.53
C TRP A 66 -10.82 7.25 -6.56
N ASN A 67 -11.97 6.98 -7.18
CA ASN A 67 -12.18 5.92 -8.18
C ASN A 67 -12.57 6.47 -9.57
N GLN A 68 -12.06 7.66 -9.94
CA GLN A 68 -12.27 8.22 -11.28
C GLN A 68 -11.67 7.33 -12.37
N SER A 69 -10.43 6.88 -12.18
CA SER A 69 -9.75 5.97 -13.10
C SER A 69 -10.22 4.53 -12.89
N GLU A 70 -10.40 3.79 -13.98
CA GLU A 70 -10.84 2.38 -13.92
C GLU A 70 -9.68 1.44 -13.57
N ASP A 71 -8.46 1.81 -13.94
CA ASP A 71 -7.29 0.95 -13.84
C ASP A 71 -6.43 1.24 -12.60
N SER A 72 -6.73 2.32 -11.87
CA SER A 72 -5.93 2.71 -10.70
C SER A 72 -6.68 3.60 -9.73
N CYS A 73 -6.29 3.52 -8.45
CA CYS A 73 -6.62 4.53 -7.46
C CYS A 73 -5.37 4.86 -6.64
N GLY A 74 -5.33 6.07 -6.11
CA GLY A 74 -4.20 6.58 -5.35
C GLY A 74 -4.69 7.27 -4.08
N PHE A 75 -3.95 7.06 -2.99
CA PHE A 75 -4.23 7.65 -1.71
C PHE A 75 -2.93 8.09 -1.03
N VAL A 76 -2.96 9.28 -0.44
CA VAL A 76 -1.85 9.80 0.36
C VAL A 76 -2.34 10.00 1.78
N TYR A 77 -1.61 9.45 2.72
CA TYR A 77 -1.92 9.52 4.13
C TYR A 77 -0.82 10.25 4.89
N SER A 78 -1.20 10.95 5.95
CA SER A 78 -0.28 11.49 6.92
C SER A 78 -0.57 10.97 8.32
N LYS A 79 0.50 10.73 9.09
CA LYS A 79 0.41 10.34 10.51
C LYS A 79 1.59 10.94 11.26
N ILE A 80 1.35 11.44 12.45
CA ILE A 80 2.41 11.89 13.35
C ILE A 80 2.98 10.66 14.05
N ASP A 81 4.28 10.43 13.91
CA ASP A 81 4.97 9.34 14.58
C ASP A 81 5.12 9.62 16.09
N LYS A 82 5.48 8.59 16.88
CA LYS A 82 5.78 8.69 18.32
C LYS A 82 6.85 9.75 18.64
N LYS A 83 7.69 10.09 17.66
CA LYS A 83 8.75 11.11 17.74
C LYS A 83 8.26 12.52 17.35
N GLY A 84 6.97 12.72 17.09
CA GLY A 84 6.40 14.01 16.65
C GLY A 84 6.65 14.37 15.19
N LEU A 85 7.27 13.47 14.40
CA LEU A 85 7.56 13.71 12.98
C LEU A 85 6.37 13.28 12.10
N LYS A 86 5.98 14.15 11.15
CA LYS A 86 4.96 13.82 10.15
C LYS A 86 5.52 12.78 9.18
N CYS A 87 4.83 11.66 9.08
CA CYS A 87 5.09 10.57 8.15
C CYS A 87 4.04 10.60 7.05
N THR A 88 4.46 10.68 5.79
CA THR A 88 3.56 10.57 4.65
C THR A 88 3.68 9.18 4.05
N ILE A 89 2.54 8.53 3.82
CA ILE A 89 2.46 7.23 3.15
C ILE A 89 1.69 7.43 1.85
N LEU A 90 2.29 7.07 0.72
CA LEU A 90 1.62 6.99 -0.57
C LEU A 90 1.22 5.54 -0.80
N VAL A 91 -0.02 5.31 -1.20
CA VAL A 91 -0.59 4.01 -1.54
C VAL A 91 -1.25 4.11 -2.89
N LYS A 92 -0.75 3.35 -3.87
CA LYS A 92 -1.34 3.20 -5.20
C LYS A 92 -1.94 1.82 -5.29
N CYS A 93 -3.16 1.70 -5.78
CA CYS A 93 -3.75 0.42 -6.14
C CYS A 93 -3.90 0.38 -7.66
N LEU A 94 -3.32 -0.62 -8.29
CA LEU A 94 -3.26 -0.81 -9.73
C LEU A 94 -4.01 -2.09 -10.10
N VAL A 95 -4.95 -1.98 -11.03
CA VAL A 95 -5.74 -3.11 -11.51
C VAL A 95 -4.92 -3.89 -12.54
N MET A 96 -4.72 -5.18 -12.29
CA MET A 96 -4.03 -6.09 -13.20
C MET A 96 -4.84 -7.39 -13.37
N GLY A 97 -5.77 -7.38 -14.33
CA GLY A 97 -6.70 -8.48 -14.55
C GLY A 97 -7.56 -8.72 -13.32
N VAL A 98 -7.51 -9.94 -12.76
CA VAL A 98 -8.25 -10.30 -11.53
C VAL A 98 -7.55 -9.88 -10.23
N PHE A 99 -6.38 -9.25 -10.34
CA PHE A 99 -5.60 -8.83 -9.19
C PHE A 99 -5.65 -7.31 -9.00
N LEU A 100 -5.70 -6.89 -7.74
CA LEU A 100 -5.37 -5.54 -7.33
C LEU A 100 -3.96 -5.55 -6.74
N VAL A 101 -3.06 -4.79 -7.34
CA VAL A 101 -1.68 -4.63 -6.85
C VAL A 101 -1.56 -3.32 -6.11
N ILE A 102 -1.27 -3.43 -4.82
CA ILE A 102 -1.08 -2.31 -3.91
C ILE A 102 0.41 -2.03 -3.84
N ASP A 103 0.83 -0.86 -4.29
CA ASP A 103 2.16 -0.30 -4.13
C ASP A 103 2.10 0.75 -3.02
N ALA A 104 2.85 0.57 -1.95
CA ALA A 104 2.90 1.51 -0.84
C ALA A 104 4.33 1.95 -0.50
N MET A 105 4.50 3.25 -0.27
CA MET A 105 5.79 3.85 0.01
C MET A 105 5.69 4.92 1.11
N SER A 106 6.77 5.09 1.87
CA SER A 106 6.82 6.00 3.02
C SER A 106 7.87 7.08 2.83
N SER A 107 7.52 8.33 3.14
CA SER A 107 8.44 9.46 3.11
C SER A 107 9.59 9.34 4.11
N LYS A 108 9.47 8.47 5.13
CA LYS A 108 10.56 8.20 6.08
C LYS A 108 11.74 7.45 5.44
N TYR A 109 11.48 6.68 4.38
CA TYR A 109 12.47 5.82 3.74
C TYR A 109 12.43 6.03 2.23
N PRO A 110 12.84 7.22 1.72
CA PRO A 110 12.72 7.55 0.31
C PRO A 110 13.55 6.65 -0.61
N ASN A 111 14.59 6.01 -0.07
CA ASN A 111 15.51 5.13 -0.82
C ASN A 111 15.16 3.64 -0.71
N LYS A 112 14.00 3.30 -0.14
CA LYS A 112 13.56 1.90 0.02
C LYS A 112 12.61 1.53 -1.11
N GLU A 113 12.72 0.30 -1.58
CA GLU A 113 11.78 -0.25 -2.56
C GLU A 113 10.34 -0.17 -2.04
N PRO A 114 9.38 0.14 -2.93
CA PRO A 114 7.97 0.16 -2.58
C PRO A 114 7.51 -1.20 -2.09
N LEU A 115 6.61 -1.20 -1.13
CA LEU A 115 5.97 -2.40 -0.64
C LEU A 115 4.86 -2.80 -1.60
N ILE A 116 5.08 -3.89 -2.33
CA ILE A 116 4.14 -4.41 -3.31
C ILE A 116 3.36 -5.58 -2.70
N LEU A 117 2.03 -5.49 -2.73
CA LEU A 117 1.10 -6.52 -2.27
C LEU A 117 0.07 -6.83 -3.36
N GLN A 118 -0.02 -8.10 -3.76
CA GLN A 118 -1.00 -8.56 -4.74
C GLN A 118 -2.20 -9.24 -4.05
N ILE A 119 -3.41 -8.81 -4.41
CA ILE A 119 -4.67 -9.34 -3.88
C ILE A 119 -5.54 -9.80 -5.03
N ASN A 120 -5.98 -11.05 -5.01
CA ASN A 120 -7.01 -11.55 -5.91
C ASN A 120 -8.37 -11.03 -5.43
N VAL A 121 -9.06 -10.22 -6.24
CA VAL A 121 -10.31 -9.59 -5.82
C VAL A 121 -11.46 -10.59 -5.71
N ASN A 122 -11.41 -11.68 -6.49
CA ASN A 122 -12.45 -12.72 -6.49
C ASN A 122 -12.52 -13.49 -5.16
N ASP A 123 -11.44 -13.49 -4.37
CA ASP A 123 -11.42 -14.13 -3.05
C ASP A 123 -12.24 -13.35 -2.01
N TYR A 124 -12.48 -12.06 -2.27
CA TYR A 124 -13.07 -11.10 -1.35
C TYR A 124 -14.33 -10.41 -1.88
N ASP A 125 -14.69 -10.63 -3.14
CA ASP A 125 -15.95 -10.11 -3.69
C ASP A 125 -17.14 -10.94 -3.19
N GLY A 126 -18.06 -10.28 -2.48
CA GLY A 126 -19.33 -10.85 -2.03
C GLY A 126 -20.47 -10.66 -3.03
N GLY A 127 -20.23 -9.98 -4.16
CA GLY A 127 -21.25 -9.62 -5.14
C GLY A 127 -22.02 -8.35 -4.79
N ASP A 128 -23.19 -8.18 -5.41
CA ASP A 128 -24.00 -6.97 -5.32
C ASP A 128 -24.84 -6.89 -4.03
N GLY A 129 -24.20 -6.51 -2.92
CA GLY A 129 -24.85 -6.23 -1.63
C GLY A 129 -25.39 -4.80 -1.53
N ARG A 130 -26.22 -4.34 -2.48
CA ARG A 130 -26.69 -2.94 -2.62
C ARG A 130 -27.32 -2.34 -1.35
N THR A 131 -27.79 -3.15 -0.41
CA THR A 131 -28.43 -2.69 0.84
C THR A 131 -27.52 -2.80 2.07
N ASN A 132 -26.45 -3.59 2.05
CA ASN A 132 -25.55 -3.78 3.19
C ASN A 132 -24.10 -4.00 2.73
N PHE A 133 -23.21 -3.08 3.10
CA PHE A 133 -21.78 -3.16 2.81
C PHE A 133 -21.12 -4.45 3.30
N ALA A 134 -21.54 -5.01 4.44
CA ALA A 134 -20.94 -6.25 4.96
C ALA A 134 -21.17 -7.44 4.02
N ASN A 135 -22.29 -7.46 3.30
CA ASN A 135 -22.61 -8.53 2.35
C ASN A 135 -21.88 -8.36 1.02
N GLN A 136 -21.30 -7.18 0.76
CA GLN A 136 -20.52 -6.92 -0.46
C GLN A 136 -19.11 -7.51 -0.39
N PHE A 137 -18.68 -7.94 0.80
CA PHE A 137 -17.38 -8.54 1.04
C PHE A 137 -17.51 -10.00 1.44
N ARG A 138 -16.69 -10.86 0.84
CA ARG A 138 -16.45 -12.23 1.27
C ARG A 138 -15.13 -12.28 2.05
N ASN A 139 -15.03 -13.14 3.05
CA ASN A 139 -13.78 -13.34 3.80
C ASN A 139 -13.14 -12.04 4.34
N PHE A 140 -13.96 -11.06 4.74
CA PHE A 140 -13.48 -9.70 5.07
C PHE A 140 -12.44 -9.70 6.20
N ASP A 141 -12.64 -10.47 7.27
CA ASP A 141 -11.65 -10.71 8.33
C ASP A 141 -10.28 -11.15 7.76
N LYS A 142 -10.26 -12.06 6.78
CA LYS A 142 -9.00 -12.53 6.16
C LYS A 142 -8.32 -11.41 5.37
N LEU A 143 -9.10 -10.59 4.67
CA LEU A 143 -8.57 -9.41 3.96
C LEU A 143 -7.89 -8.46 4.93
N ILE A 144 -8.58 -8.11 6.02
CA ILE A 144 -8.06 -7.17 7.02
C ILE A 144 -6.82 -7.73 7.73
N LYS A 145 -6.80 -9.03 8.05
CA LYS A 145 -5.60 -9.69 8.59
C LYS A 145 -4.42 -9.61 7.62
N LYS A 146 -4.65 -9.94 6.34
CA LYS A 146 -3.62 -9.89 5.30
C LYS A 146 -3.08 -8.46 5.11
N LEU A 147 -3.96 -7.47 5.05
CA LEU A 147 -3.58 -6.06 4.94
C LEU A 147 -2.79 -5.58 6.16
N ASN A 148 -3.20 -5.96 7.38
CA ASN A 148 -2.44 -5.61 8.57
C ASN A 148 -1.04 -6.26 8.57
N SER A 149 -0.93 -7.55 8.23
CA SER A 149 0.33 -8.30 8.32
C SER A 149 1.30 -8.03 7.18
N GLU A 150 0.80 -7.73 5.99
CA GLU A 150 1.63 -7.57 4.78
C GLU A 150 1.81 -6.11 4.36
N LEU A 151 0.92 -5.21 4.77
CA LEU A 151 0.98 -3.79 4.42
C LEU A 151 1.32 -2.92 5.64
N LEU A 152 0.45 -2.89 6.65
CA LEU A 152 0.58 -1.93 7.75
C LEU A 152 1.79 -2.21 8.66
N SER A 153 2.00 -3.47 9.08
CA SER A 153 3.14 -3.86 9.91
C SER A 153 4.46 -3.52 9.22
N LYS A 154 4.62 -3.87 7.95
CA LYS A 154 5.86 -3.63 7.18
C LYS A 154 6.12 -2.14 6.97
N LEU A 155 5.08 -1.30 6.88
CA LEU A 155 5.22 0.16 6.82
C LEU A 155 5.64 0.76 8.17
N GLU A 156 5.16 0.21 9.30
CA GLU A 156 5.49 0.69 10.65
C GLU A 156 6.82 0.13 11.20
N ASP A 157 7.16 -1.14 10.92
CA ASP A 157 8.33 -1.88 11.45
C ASP A 157 9.64 -1.63 10.70
N THR A 158 9.68 -0.72 9.73
CA THR A 158 10.92 -0.46 8.99
C THR A 158 11.90 0.31 9.88
N PRO A 159 12.90 -0.34 10.49
CA PRO A 159 14.28 -0.13 10.05
C PRO A 159 15.11 -1.43 10.02
N LYS A 160 15.45 -1.91 8.80
CA LYS A 160 16.78 -2.43 8.41
C LYS A 160 16.81 -2.67 6.88
N PRO A 161 17.95 -2.46 6.20
CA PRO A 161 18.14 -2.92 4.83
C PRO A 161 18.38 -4.42 4.90
N THR A 162 17.39 -5.21 4.49
CA THR A 162 17.63 -6.61 4.15
C THR A 162 18.05 -6.61 2.69
N GLY A 163 19.36 -6.64 2.45
CA GLY A 163 19.88 -6.90 1.12
C GLY A 163 19.27 -8.20 0.61
N SER A 164 18.60 -8.13 -0.54
CA SER A 164 18.31 -9.34 -1.28
C SER A 164 19.66 -9.92 -1.71
N SER A 165 19.98 -11.11 -1.22
CA SER A 165 21.02 -11.93 -1.82
C SER A 165 20.52 -12.35 -3.20
N PHE A 166 20.81 -11.54 -4.22
CA PHE A 166 21.03 -12.10 -5.54
C PHE A 166 22.36 -12.86 -5.51
N PRO A 167 22.43 -14.14 -5.89
CA PRO A 167 23.71 -14.78 -6.09
C PRO A 167 24.42 -14.04 -7.24
N PRO A 168 25.70 -13.61 -7.08
CA PRO A 168 26.45 -13.11 -8.21
C PRO A 168 26.69 -14.28 -9.19
N SER A 169 26.07 -14.20 -10.36
CA SER A 169 26.40 -15.02 -11.51
C SER A 169 27.88 -14.87 -11.85
N SER A 170 28.65 -15.92 -11.55
CA SER A 170 29.86 -16.37 -12.27
C SER A 170 30.79 -15.29 -12.81
N ALA A 171 31.74 -14.85 -11.98
CA ALA A 171 32.97 -14.23 -12.44
C ALA A 171 34.04 -15.31 -12.69
N THR A 172 34.49 -15.39 -13.94
CA THR A 172 35.57 -16.22 -14.48
C THR A 172 36.88 -16.04 -13.70
N PRO A 173 37.67 -17.10 -13.41
CA PRO A 173 38.89 -16.97 -12.60
C PRO A 173 40.02 -16.20 -13.32
N PRO A 174 40.76 -15.33 -12.60
CA PRO A 174 41.94 -14.68 -13.14
C PRO A 174 43.17 -15.60 -13.17
N VAL A 175 43.93 -15.48 -14.27
CA VAL A 175 45.21 -16.12 -14.57
C VAL A 175 46.27 -15.79 -13.50
N ALA A 176 47.00 -16.81 -13.04
CA ALA A 176 48.10 -16.68 -12.08
C ALA A 176 49.32 -15.96 -12.68
N PRO A 177 49.97 -15.01 -11.97
CA PRO A 177 51.29 -14.53 -12.34
C PRO A 177 52.39 -15.45 -11.78
N ARG A 178 53.31 -15.88 -12.66
CA ARG A 178 54.55 -16.58 -12.31
C ARG A 178 55.50 -15.63 -11.59
N THR A 179 55.85 -15.94 -10.35
CA THR A 179 56.96 -15.30 -9.63
C THR A 179 58.28 -15.83 -10.18
N VAL A 180 59.14 -14.93 -10.66
CA VAL A 180 60.56 -15.19 -10.97
C VAL A 180 61.37 -14.77 -9.75
N GLU A 181 62.13 -15.71 -9.20
CA GLU A 181 63.05 -15.52 -8.06
C GLU A 181 64.39 -14.94 -8.57
N PRO A 182 64.99 -13.93 -7.91
CA PRO A 182 66.36 -13.52 -8.20
C PRO A 182 67.37 -14.23 -7.29
N ARG A 183 68.51 -14.61 -7.86
CA ARG A 183 69.73 -15.03 -7.17
C ARG A 183 70.88 -14.15 -7.64
#